data_AF-E2ZN15-F1
#
_entry.id   AF-E2ZN15-F1
#
_cell.length_a   1.000
_cell.length_b   1.000
_cell.length_c   1.000
_cell.angle_alpha   90.00
_cell.angle_beta   90.00
_cell.angle_gamma   90.00
#
_symmetry.space_group_name_H-M   'P 1'
#
loop_
_entity.id
_entity.type
_entity.pdbx_description
1 polymer ?
#
loop_
_entity_poly.entity_id
_entity_poly.type
_entity_poly.pdbx_seq_one_letter_code
_entity_poly.pdbx_strand_id
1 'polypeptide(L)'
;MMLSPAHIATVAHGLSYLLNQSEMCQLSAADELRDALGACRYPHDFLYDDRRIYPVLYRHNEAAYEGRYKVEPDETDEVPAMPDNVPHLLHRLDYNKHYFLDADFFKFLKLLDCYIYQCEEQATADTNLQKALVKTSNHLYAFAAQQNAAYNAAPWCI
;
A
#
# COMPACT_ATOMS: atom_id res chain seq x y z
N MET A 1 -3.81 -17.97 1.34
CA MET A 1 -3.26 -18.12 -0.02
C MET A 1 -2.35 -16.93 -0.25
N MET A 2 -1.18 -17.13 -0.85
CA MET A 2 -0.27 -16.03 -1.18
C MET A 2 -0.91 -15.12 -2.23
N LEU A 3 -0.71 -13.81 -2.13
CA LEU A 3 -1.15 -12.89 -3.17
C LEU A 3 -0.31 -13.11 -4.43
N SER A 4 -0.94 -12.93 -5.59
CA SER A 4 -0.21 -13.08 -6.86
C SER A 4 0.88 -12.00 -6.99
N PRO A 5 2.00 -12.28 -7.68
CA PRO A 5 3.03 -11.28 -7.97
C PRO A 5 2.47 -9.99 -8.58
N ALA A 6 1.47 -10.10 -9.46
CA ALA A 6 0.82 -8.94 -10.07
C ALA A 6 0.07 -8.07 -9.06
N HIS A 7 -0.62 -8.67 -8.08
CA HIS A 7 -1.28 -7.93 -7.01
C HIS A 7 -0.28 -7.23 -6.11
N ILE A 8 0.80 -7.91 -5.72
CA ILE A 8 1.85 -7.33 -4.87
C ILE A 8 2.56 -6.17 -5.60
N ALA A 9 2.84 -6.33 -6.90
CA ALA A 9 3.40 -5.28 -7.73
C ALA A 9 2.46 -4.07 -7.86
N THR A 10 1.16 -4.31 -8.01
CA THR A 10 0.14 -3.24 -8.01
C THR A 10 0.12 -2.47 -6.68
N VAL A 11 0.25 -3.16 -5.54
CA VAL A 11 0.40 -2.51 -4.22
C VAL A 11 1.69 -1.69 -4.19
N ALA A 12 2.82 -2.26 -4.62
CA ALA A 12 4.12 -1.58 -4.63
C ALA A 12 4.09 -0.25 -5.42
N HIS A 13 3.47 -0.25 -6.62
CA HIS A 13 3.28 0.97 -7.41
C HIS A 13 2.47 2.03 -6.67
N GLY A 14 1.32 1.66 -6.10
CA GLY A 14 0.49 2.64 -5.40
C GLY A 14 1.16 3.17 -4.13
N LEU A 15 1.92 2.34 -3.39
CA LEU A 15 2.72 2.82 -2.25
C LEU A 15 3.84 3.78 -2.71
N SER A 16 4.52 3.46 -3.81
CA SER A 16 5.52 4.37 -4.42
C SER A 16 4.90 5.71 -4.77
N TYR A 17 3.72 5.71 -5.40
CA TYR A 17 2.98 6.94 -5.73
C TYR A 17 2.62 7.77 -4.49
N LEU A 18 2.18 7.14 -3.40
CA LEU A 18 1.87 7.83 -2.14
C LEU A 18 3.11 8.38 -1.43
N LEU A 19 4.23 7.64 -1.46
CA LEU A 19 5.49 8.00 -0.83
C LEU A 19 6.20 9.14 -1.56
N ASN A 20 6.11 9.16 -2.89
CA ASN A 20 6.71 10.16 -3.79
C ASN A 20 5.90 11.45 -3.91
N GLN A 21 5.08 11.74 -2.90
CA GLN A 21 4.15 12.87 -2.84
C GLN A 21 3.10 12.77 -3.95
N SER A 22 1.97 12.13 -3.61
CA SER A 22 0.85 12.05 -4.53
C SER A 22 0.47 13.44 -5.05
N GLU A 23 0.06 13.54 -6.32
CA GLU A 23 -0.40 14.81 -6.90
C GLU A 23 -1.74 15.30 -6.29
N MET A 24 -2.28 14.55 -5.33
CA MET A 24 -3.45 14.89 -4.53
C MET A 24 -3.00 15.58 -3.25
N CYS A 25 -3.20 16.90 -3.17
CA CYS A 25 -3.05 17.66 -1.93
C CYS A 25 -3.83 16.96 -0.80
N GLN A 26 -3.24 16.89 0.39
CA GLN A 26 -3.80 16.24 1.59
C GLN A 26 -3.74 14.70 1.59
N LEU A 27 -3.36 14.04 0.49
CA LEU A 27 -3.10 12.61 0.51
C LEU A 27 -1.60 12.31 0.57
N SER A 28 -1.18 11.74 1.69
CA SER A 28 0.19 11.28 1.88
C SER A 28 0.22 9.93 2.60
N ALA A 29 1.23 9.13 2.28
CA ALA A 29 1.56 7.97 3.09
C ALA A 29 1.89 8.38 4.54
N ALA A 30 1.65 7.47 5.48
CA ALA A 30 2.09 7.63 6.86
C ALA A 30 3.61 7.76 6.94
N ASP A 31 4.12 8.57 7.87
CA ASP A 31 5.57 8.76 8.05
C ASP A 31 6.29 7.45 8.37
N GLU A 32 5.66 6.58 9.14
CA GLU A 32 6.18 5.25 9.45
C GLU A 32 6.41 4.38 8.20
N LEU A 33 5.66 4.63 7.11
CA LEU A 33 5.89 3.93 5.85
C LEU A 33 7.17 4.41 5.17
N ARG A 34 7.53 5.69 5.34
CA ARG A 34 8.80 6.24 4.84
C ARG A 34 10.00 5.61 5.53
N ASP A 35 9.87 5.34 6.83
CA ASP A 35 10.91 4.67 7.61
C ASP A 35 10.99 3.19 7.25
N ALA A 36 9.84 2.49 7.23
CA ALA A 36 9.78 1.06 6.94
C ALA A 36 10.30 0.70 5.54
N LEU A 37 10.09 1.57 4.55
CA LEU A 37 10.54 1.38 3.17
C LEU A 37 11.75 2.26 2.82
N GLY A 38 12.46 2.83 3.80
CA GLY A 38 13.55 3.79 3.56
C GLY A 38 14.67 3.26 2.66
N ALA A 39 14.95 1.96 2.72
CA ALA A 39 15.95 1.30 1.86
C ALA A 39 15.48 1.17 0.38
N CYS A 40 14.20 1.37 0.10
CA CYS A 40 13.63 1.27 -1.24
C CYS A 40 13.76 2.57 -2.05
N ARG A 41 14.44 3.59 -1.52
CA ARG A 41 14.73 4.83 -2.24
C ARG A 41 15.75 4.60 -3.35
N TYR A 42 15.69 5.45 -4.37
CA TYR A 42 16.77 5.54 -5.35
C TYR A 42 18.08 5.97 -4.66
N PRO A 43 19.26 5.46 -5.07
CA PRO A 43 20.53 5.79 -4.41
C PRO A 43 20.90 7.28 -4.44
N HIS A 44 20.34 8.03 -5.38
CA HIS A 44 20.71 9.42 -5.67
C HIS A 44 19.52 10.39 -5.69
N ASP A 45 18.33 9.92 -5.31
CA ASP A 45 17.12 10.75 -5.20
C ASP A 45 16.36 10.37 -3.92
N PHE A 46 15.55 11.28 -3.39
CA PHE A 46 14.69 11.04 -2.23
C PHE A 46 13.40 10.28 -2.60
N LEU A 47 13.24 9.92 -3.88
CA LEU A 47 12.12 9.13 -4.40
C LEU A 47 12.26 7.64 -4.13
N TYR A 48 11.13 6.97 -3.97
CA TYR A 48 10.97 5.53 -3.80
C TYR A 48 10.78 4.83 -5.14
N ASP A 49 11.39 3.66 -5.27
CA ASP A 49 11.34 2.80 -6.45
C ASP A 49 10.38 1.62 -6.17
N ASP A 50 9.32 1.51 -6.94
CA ASP A 50 8.35 0.41 -6.81
C ASP A 50 9.00 -0.96 -7.04
N ARG A 51 10.00 -1.06 -7.91
CA ARG A 51 10.78 -2.28 -8.14
C ARG A 51 11.60 -2.71 -6.92
N ARG A 52 11.91 -1.77 -6.00
CA ARG A 52 12.56 -2.06 -4.73
C ARG A 52 11.58 -2.33 -3.60
N ILE A 53 10.39 -1.70 -3.64
CA ILE A 53 9.30 -1.97 -2.69
C ILE A 53 8.73 -3.37 -2.92
N TYR A 54 8.53 -3.77 -4.18
CA TYR A 54 7.95 -5.05 -4.56
C TYR A 54 8.58 -6.28 -3.86
N PRO A 55 9.91 -6.49 -3.88
CA PRO A 55 10.49 -7.65 -3.22
C PRO A 55 10.34 -7.63 -1.69
N VAL A 56 10.31 -6.44 -1.08
CA VAL A 56 10.05 -6.29 0.37
C VAL A 56 8.62 -6.74 0.69
N LEU A 57 7.64 -6.31 -0.11
CA LEU A 57 6.26 -6.74 0.06
C LEU A 57 6.07 -8.24 -0.25
N TYR A 58 6.76 -8.76 -1.26
CA TYR A 58 6.69 -10.18 -1.61
C TYR A 58 7.13 -11.06 -0.44
N ARG A 59 8.32 -10.80 0.12
CA ARG A 59 8.85 -11.54 1.28
C ARG A 59 7.98 -11.38 2.52
N HIS A 60 7.38 -10.20 2.72
CA HIS A 60 6.45 -9.98 3.82
C HIS A 60 5.17 -10.83 3.67
N ASN A 61 4.60 -10.91 2.46
CA ASN A 61 3.44 -11.76 2.20
C ASN A 61 3.78 -13.26 2.26
N GLU A 62 4.96 -13.64 1.78
CA GLU A 62 5.50 -14.99 1.86
C GLU A 62 5.67 -15.44 3.31
N ALA A 63 6.35 -14.67 4.15
CA ALA A 63 6.53 -15.00 5.57
C ALA A 63 5.19 -15.15 6.31
N ALA A 64 4.20 -14.31 5.97
CA ALA A 64 2.85 -14.46 6.51
C ALA A 64 2.18 -15.76 6.03
N TYR A 65 2.32 -16.09 4.74
CA TYR A 65 1.80 -17.33 4.16
C TYR A 65 2.45 -18.57 4.78
N GLU A 66 3.78 -18.61 4.85
CA GLU A 66 4.54 -19.70 5.47
C GLU A 66 4.14 -19.89 6.93
N GLY A 67 4.05 -18.80 7.70
CA GLY A 67 3.59 -18.84 9.09
C GLY A 67 2.17 -19.39 9.24
N ARG A 68 1.23 -18.94 8.39
CA ARG A 68 -0.17 -19.39 8.41
C ARG A 68 -0.32 -20.88 8.07
N TYR A 69 0.41 -21.34 7.07
CA TYR A 69 0.28 -22.71 6.54
C TYR A 69 1.35 -23.67 7.05
N LYS A 70 2.26 -23.20 7.92
CA LYS A 70 3.38 -23.98 8.48
C LYS A 70 4.25 -24.62 7.38
N VAL A 71 4.47 -23.86 6.31
CA VAL A 71 5.38 -24.26 5.23
C VAL A 71 6.81 -23.95 5.70
N GLU A 72 7.73 -24.89 5.52
CA GLU A 72 9.14 -24.62 5.82
C GLU A 72 9.69 -23.61 4.82
N PRO A 73 10.38 -22.55 5.27
CA PRO A 73 10.97 -21.57 4.38
C PRO A 73 11.97 -22.24 3.45
N ASP A 74 11.83 -22.00 2.15
CA ASP A 74 12.84 -22.42 1.17
C ASP A 74 13.85 -21.29 1.01
N GLU A 75 15.03 -21.45 1.62
CA GLU A 75 16.12 -20.47 1.55
C GLU A 75 16.66 -20.26 0.12
N THR A 76 16.31 -21.16 -0.81
CA THR A 76 16.66 -21.04 -2.23
C THR A 76 15.57 -20.36 -3.06
N ASP A 77 14.39 -20.10 -2.50
CA ASP A 77 13.31 -19.47 -3.23
C ASP A 77 13.65 -18.00 -3.50
N GLU A 78 13.68 -17.64 -4.78
CA GLU A 78 13.99 -16.30 -5.23
C GLU A 78 12.71 -15.50 -5.39
N VAL A 79 12.77 -14.20 -5.07
CA VAL A 79 11.63 -13.31 -5.34
C VAL A 79 11.43 -13.27 -6.86
N PRO A 80 10.24 -13.64 -7.38
CA PRO A 80 9.98 -13.63 -8.81
C PRO A 80 10.07 -12.20 -9.34
N ALA A 81 10.62 -12.01 -10.54
CA ALA A 81 10.73 -10.69 -11.14
C ALA A 81 9.39 -9.94 -11.15
N MET A 82 9.42 -8.64 -10.86
CA MET A 82 8.23 -7.81 -10.86
C MET A 82 7.58 -7.82 -12.26
N PRO A 83 6.29 -8.15 -12.39
CA PRO A 83 5.63 -8.12 -13.70
C PRO A 83 5.61 -6.71 -14.30
N ASP A 84 5.95 -6.57 -15.58
CA ASP A 84 6.07 -5.25 -16.24
C ASP A 84 4.73 -4.54 -16.48
N ASN A 85 3.64 -5.30 -16.65
CA ASN A 85 2.32 -4.77 -17.03
C ASN A 85 1.31 -5.00 -15.91
N VAL A 86 1.35 -4.14 -14.89
CA VAL A 86 0.38 -4.14 -13.79
C VAL A 86 -0.42 -2.84 -13.76
N PRO A 87 -1.66 -2.85 -13.26
CA PRO A 87 -2.49 -1.65 -13.22
C PRO A 87 -1.89 -0.55 -12.34
N HIS A 88 -1.87 0.69 -12.83
CA HIS A 88 -1.50 1.88 -12.05
C HIS A 88 -2.78 2.49 -11.46
N LEU A 89 -3.24 1.93 -10.34
CA LEU A 89 -4.57 2.26 -9.79
C LEU A 89 -4.63 3.64 -9.11
N LEU A 90 -3.55 4.06 -8.46
CA LEU A 90 -3.46 5.43 -7.95
C LEU A 90 -2.87 6.35 -9.02
N HIS A 91 -3.56 7.46 -9.22
CA HIS A 91 -3.20 8.49 -10.20
C HIS A 91 -3.80 9.82 -9.76
N ARG A 92 -3.52 10.89 -10.50
CA ARG A 92 -4.09 12.21 -10.23
C ARG A 92 -5.59 12.19 -10.46
N LEU A 93 -6.34 12.54 -9.42
CA LEU A 93 -7.79 12.69 -9.48
C LEU A 93 -8.19 14.12 -9.85
N ASP A 94 -9.33 14.23 -10.52
CA ASP A 94 -9.97 15.53 -10.78
C ASP A 94 -10.43 16.18 -9.48
N TYR A 95 -10.30 17.51 -9.39
CA TYR A 95 -10.61 18.27 -8.20
C TYR A 95 -11.64 19.38 -8.48
N ASN A 96 -12.74 19.39 -7.74
CA ASN A 96 -13.69 20.49 -7.68
C ASN A 96 -14.28 20.61 -6.27
N LYS A 97 -13.60 21.39 -5.41
CA LYS A 97 -13.81 21.49 -3.95
C LYS A 97 -13.48 20.22 -3.17
N HIS A 98 -13.76 19.06 -3.76
CA HIS A 98 -13.33 17.73 -3.33
C HIS A 98 -12.71 16.99 -4.53
N TYR A 99 -11.85 16.00 -4.26
CA TYR A 99 -11.37 15.07 -5.28
C TYR A 99 -12.48 14.09 -5.67
N PHE A 100 -12.62 13.82 -6.96
CA PHE A 100 -13.51 12.77 -7.46
C PHE A 100 -12.82 11.42 -7.34
N LEU A 101 -13.13 10.69 -6.27
CA LEU A 101 -12.62 9.32 -6.06
C LEU A 101 -13.25 8.39 -7.09
N ASP A 102 -12.42 7.83 -7.97
CA ASP A 102 -12.87 6.98 -9.06
C ASP A 102 -12.80 5.48 -8.69
N ALA A 103 -13.17 4.62 -9.64
CA ALA A 103 -13.17 3.18 -9.43
C ALA A 103 -11.77 2.63 -9.13
N ASP A 104 -10.71 3.22 -9.70
CA ASP A 104 -9.36 2.73 -9.53
C ASP A 104 -8.79 3.07 -8.15
N PHE A 105 -9.10 4.26 -7.60
CA PHE A 105 -8.83 4.58 -6.20
C PHE A 105 -9.42 3.52 -5.25
N PHE A 106 -10.70 3.16 -5.44
CA PHE A 106 -11.34 2.16 -4.59
C PHE A 106 -10.80 0.73 -4.83
N LYS A 107 -10.39 0.38 -6.05
CA LYS A 107 -9.70 -0.90 -6.31
C LYS A 107 -8.38 -0.95 -5.57
N PHE A 108 -7.60 0.13 -5.55
CA PHE A 108 -6.34 0.18 -4.81
C PHE A 108 -6.58 -0.01 -3.31
N LEU A 109 -7.55 0.73 -2.73
CA LEU A 109 -7.86 0.63 -1.31
C LEU A 109 -8.22 -0.81 -0.91
N LYS A 110 -9.12 -1.46 -1.67
CA LYS A 110 -9.48 -2.87 -1.45
C LYS A 110 -8.31 -3.83 -1.60
N LEU A 111 -7.43 -3.58 -2.56
CA LEU A 111 -6.25 -4.41 -2.78
C LEU A 111 -5.26 -4.27 -1.61
N LEU A 112 -5.05 -3.05 -1.12
CA LEU A 112 -4.23 -2.79 0.06
C LEU A 112 -4.81 -3.47 1.30
N ASP A 113 -6.11 -3.40 1.52
CA ASP A 113 -6.77 -4.09 2.64
C ASP A 113 -6.63 -5.61 2.54
N CYS A 114 -6.78 -6.18 1.34
CA CYS A 114 -6.55 -7.59 1.10
C CYS A 114 -5.10 -7.98 1.44
N TYR A 115 -4.13 -7.18 1.02
CA TYR A 115 -2.72 -7.38 1.35
C TYR A 115 -2.47 -7.34 2.85
N ILE A 116 -2.96 -6.31 3.54
CA ILE A 116 -2.82 -6.16 4.99
C ILE A 116 -3.42 -7.36 5.72
N TYR A 117 -4.63 -7.78 5.34
CA TYR A 117 -5.31 -8.94 5.93
C TYR A 117 -4.55 -10.26 5.70
N GLN A 118 -4.00 -10.49 4.50
CA GLN A 118 -3.17 -11.68 4.26
C GLN A 118 -1.90 -11.68 5.13
N CYS A 119 -1.38 -10.51 5.44
CA CYS A 119 -0.15 -10.32 6.22
C CYS A 119 -0.39 -10.16 7.75
N GLU A 120 -1.63 -10.22 8.22
CA GLU A 120 -1.98 -10.15 9.65
C GLU A 120 -1.78 -11.51 10.33
N GLU A 121 -0.53 -11.97 10.37
CA GLU A 121 -0.11 -13.25 10.94
C GLU A 121 0.97 -13.05 11.99
N GLN A 122 1.15 -13.98 12.93
CA GLN A 122 2.10 -13.81 14.04
C GLN A 122 3.53 -13.46 13.56
N ALA A 123 3.95 -14.00 12.41
CA ALA A 123 5.26 -13.73 11.82
C ALA A 123 5.45 -12.28 11.36
N THR A 124 4.36 -11.57 11.03
CA THR A 124 4.40 -10.32 10.26
C THR A 124 3.58 -9.19 10.88
N ALA A 125 2.58 -9.51 11.72
CA ALA A 125 1.62 -8.59 12.32
C ALA A 125 2.28 -7.46 13.12
N ASP A 126 3.37 -7.79 13.82
CA ASP A 126 4.08 -6.85 14.70
C ASP A 126 5.21 -6.08 14.03
N THR A 127 5.51 -6.36 12.77
CA THR A 127 6.57 -5.67 12.02
C THR A 127 6.23 -4.19 11.81
N ASN A 128 7.28 -3.36 11.72
CA ASN A 128 7.13 -1.93 11.41
C ASN A 128 6.43 -1.72 10.07
N LEU A 129 6.71 -2.57 9.08
CA LEU A 129 6.08 -2.52 7.78
C LEU A 129 4.56 -2.74 7.87
N GLN A 130 4.11 -3.79 8.56
CA GLN A 130 2.68 -4.06 8.71
C GLN A 130 1.95 -2.91 9.40
N LYS A 131 2.49 -2.41 10.52
CA LYS A 131 1.93 -1.27 11.26
C LYS A 131 1.84 0.00 10.39
N ALA A 132 2.88 0.26 9.60
CA ALA A 132 2.91 1.38 8.67
C ALA A 132 1.89 1.25 7.53
N LEU A 133 1.68 0.04 7.00
CA LEU A 133 0.66 -0.23 5.98
C LEU A 133 -0.75 -0.02 6.52
N VAL A 134 -1.05 -0.52 7.71
CA VAL A 134 -2.35 -0.29 8.39
C VAL A 134 -2.60 1.21 8.58
N LYS A 135 -1.60 1.96 9.07
CA LYS A 135 -1.73 3.41 9.25
C LYS A 135 -1.92 4.14 7.92
N THR A 136 -1.24 3.69 6.86
CA THR A 136 -1.42 4.24 5.51
C THR A 136 -2.82 3.95 4.95
N SER A 137 -3.36 2.74 5.17
CA SER A 137 -4.75 2.43 4.81
C SER A 137 -5.73 3.36 5.56
N ASN A 138 -5.52 3.58 6.86
CA ASN A 138 -6.34 4.52 7.64
C ASN A 138 -6.28 5.96 7.11
N HIS A 139 -5.12 6.42 6.62
CA HIS A 139 -4.99 7.73 5.97
C HIS A 139 -5.80 7.79 4.67
N LEU A 140 -5.78 6.71 3.86
CA LEU A 140 -6.59 6.62 2.63
C LEU A 140 -8.09 6.63 2.94
N TYR A 141 -8.53 5.91 3.98
CA TYR A 141 -9.92 5.94 4.45
C TYR A 141 -10.34 7.32 4.93
N ALA A 142 -9.49 7.99 5.73
CA ALA A 142 -9.75 9.35 6.20
C ALA A 142 -9.83 10.33 5.03
N PHE A 143 -8.91 10.24 4.06
CA PHE A 143 -8.98 11.01 2.82
C PHE A 143 -10.29 10.74 2.08
N ALA A 144 -10.68 9.48 1.92
CA ALA A 144 -11.91 9.13 1.23
C ALA A 144 -13.16 9.73 1.89
N ALA A 145 -13.22 9.74 3.23
CA ALA A 145 -14.27 10.40 3.98
C ALA A 145 -14.25 11.94 3.79
N GLN A 146 -13.07 12.56 3.80
CA GLN A 146 -12.90 14.00 3.57
C GLN A 146 -13.29 14.45 2.16
N GLN A 147 -13.23 13.55 1.17
CA GLN A 147 -13.70 13.87 -0.19
C GLN A 147 -15.21 13.60 -0.37
N ASN A 148 -15.86 12.97 0.61
CA ASN A 148 -17.30 12.69 0.55
C ASN A 148 -18.12 13.92 0.98
N ALA A 149 -18.92 14.46 0.06
CA ALA A 149 -19.74 15.64 0.32
C ALA A 149 -20.78 15.42 1.43
N ALA A 150 -21.39 14.23 1.50
CA ALA A 150 -22.38 13.91 2.53
C ALA A 150 -21.75 13.81 3.93
N TYR A 151 -20.54 13.24 4.02
CA TYR A 151 -19.77 13.20 5.27
C TYR A 151 -19.45 14.62 5.78
N ASN A 152 -18.93 15.49 4.92
CA ASN A 152 -18.60 16.87 5.30
C ASN A 152 -19.81 17.73 5.64
N ALA A 153 -20.96 17.47 5.00
CA ALA A 153 -22.20 18.21 5.25
C ALA A 153 -22.95 17.71 6.49
N ALA A 154 -22.59 16.55 7.04
CA ALA A 154 -23.23 16.00 8.22
C ALA A 154 -22.96 16.92 9.43
N PRO A 155 -24.01 17.28 10.21
CA PRO A 155 -23.82 18.11 11.39
C PRO A 155 -23.03 17.37 12.45
N TRP A 156 -22.17 18.09 13.17
CA TRP A 156 -21.56 17.57 14.39
C TRP A 156 -22.67 17.28 15.41
N CYS A 157 -22.60 16.12 16.07
CA CYS A 157 -23.43 15.86 17.24
C CYS A 157 -22.80 16.62 18.42
N ILE A 158 -23.34 17.80 18.72
CA ILE A 158 -23.03 18.64 19.88
C ILE A 158 -24.27 18.85 20.72
#